data_AF-A0A929G8G4-F1
#
_entry.id   AF-A0A929G8G4-F1
#
_cell.length_a   1.000
_cell.length_b   1.000
_cell.length_c   1.000
_cell.angle_alpha   90.00
_cell.angle_beta   90.00
_cell.angle_gamma   90.00
#
_symmetry.space_group_name_H-M   'P 1'
#
loop_
_entity.id
_entity.type
_entity.pdbx_description
1 polymer ?
#
loop_
_entity_poly.entity_id
_entity_poly.type
_entity_poly.pdbx_seq_one_letter_code
_entity_poly.pdbx_strand_id
1 'polypeptide(L)' 'MKKSNKVILVLSDALRYDTAVAGMGFLGHLVETQQASLYKVIGELPSMSRPMYETVHTGLPVSQHGILANYIVRR' A
#
# COMPACT_ATOMS: atom_id res chain seq x y z
N MET A 1 20.85 23.04 -5.20
CA MET A 1 20.19 22.09 -4.30
C MET A 1 19.56 20.99 -5.13
N LYS A 2 19.87 19.71 -4.86
CA LYS A 2 19.28 18.57 -5.58
C LYS A 2 17.79 18.48 -5.16
N LYS A 3 16.87 18.73 -6.10
CA LYS A 3 15.43 18.60 -5.84
C LYS A 3 15.15 17.12 -5.55
N SER A 4 14.76 16.78 -4.33
CA SER A 4 14.33 15.41 -4.03
C SER A 4 13.05 15.14 -4.81
N ASN A 5 13.02 14.11 -5.64
CA ASN A 5 11.77 13.65 -6.23
C ASN A 5 10.90 13.11 -5.09
N LYS A 6 9.92 13.91 -4.67
CA LYS A 6 8.98 13.52 -3.63
C LYS A 6 8.13 12.38 -4.19
N VAL A 7 8.02 11.30 -3.42
CA VAL A 7 7.15 10.16 -3.74
C VAL A 7 6.00 10.18 -2.75
N ILE A 8 4.78 10.03 -3.26
CA ILE A 8 3.57 9.88 -2.46
C ILE A 8 3.02 8.47 -2.74
N LEU A 9 2.89 7.66 -1.69
CA LEU A 9 2.21 6.37 -1.74
C LEU A 9 0.80 6.55 -1.19
N VAL A 10 -0.21 6.20 -1.99
CA VAL A 10 -1.61 6.15 -1.56
C VAL A 10 -1.99 4.69 -1.36
N LEU A 11 -2.23 4.30 -0.11
CA LEU A 11 -2.67 2.95 0.25
C LEU A 11 -4.16 2.99 0.64
N SER A 12 -5.01 2.39 -0.20
CA SER A 12 -6.44 2.27 0.08
C SER A 12 -6.73 0.96 0.82
N ASP A 13 -6.99 1.05 2.13
CA ASP A 13 -7.32 -0.12 2.95
C ASP A 13 -8.76 -0.62 2.70
N ALA A 14 -8.97 -1.92 2.86
CA ALA A 14 -10.24 -2.63 2.66
C ALA A 14 -10.90 -2.39 1.28
N LEU A 15 -10.14 -1.89 0.29
CA LEU A 15 -10.61 -1.64 -1.06
C LEU A 15 -10.11 -2.73 -2.00
N ARG A 16 -11.04 -3.49 -2.59
CA ARG A 16 -10.70 -4.49 -3.60
C ARG A 16 -10.17 -3.82 -4.86
N TYR A 17 -9.19 -4.46 -5.50
CA TYR A 17 -8.53 -3.93 -6.69
C TYR A 17 -9.50 -3.66 -7.85
N ASP A 18 -10.41 -4.59 -8.14
CA ASP A 18 -11.41 -4.45 -9.20
C ASP A 18 -12.40 -3.30 -8.92
N THR A 19 -12.80 -3.15 -7.66
CA THR A 19 -13.64 -2.02 -7.21
C THR A 19 -12.90 -0.69 -7.38
N ALA A 20 -11.60 -0.63 -7.05
CA ALA A 20 -10.80 0.57 -7.27
C ALA A 20 -10.71 0.95 -8.76
N VAL A 21 -10.44 -0.03 -9.63
CA VAL A 21 -10.36 0.17 -11.09
C VAL A 21 -11.70 0.66 -11.66
N ALA A 22 -12.83 0.12 -11.19
CA ALA A 22 -14.14 0.52 -11.66
C ALA A 22 -14.61 1.88 -11.11
N GLY A 23 -14.23 2.22 -9.87
CA GLY A 23 -14.79 3.37 -9.14
C GLY A 23 -13.91 4.62 -9.09
N MET A 24 -12.59 4.51 -9.29
CA MET A 24 -11.64 5.61 -9.09
C MET A 24 -11.17 6.23 -10.41
N GLY A 25 -12.12 6.66 -11.25
CA GLY A 25 -11.85 7.15 -12.62
C GLY A 25 -10.79 8.26 -12.71
N PHE A 26 -10.79 9.21 -11.76
CA PHE A 26 -9.78 10.28 -11.74
C PHE A 26 -8.36 9.72 -11.52
N LEU A 27 -8.17 8.80 -10.57
CA LEU A 27 -6.86 8.17 -10.37
C LEU A 27 -6.47 7.30 -11.57
N GLY A 28 -7.44 6.61 -12.18
CA GLY A 28 -7.24 5.89 -13.43
C GLY A 28 -6.73 6.79 -14.56
N HIS A 29 -7.29 7.99 -14.71
CA HIS A 29 -6.84 8.98 -15.69
C HIS A 29 -5.41 9.50 -15.41
N LEU A 30 -5.04 9.67 -14.13
CA LEU A 30 -3.65 10.01 -13.77
C LEU A 30 -2.67 8.89 -14.16
N VAL A 31 -3.08 7.63 -14.04
CA VAL A 31 -2.26 6.48 -14.50
C VAL A 31 -2.16 6.45 -16.01
N GLU A 32 -3.28 6.62 -16.73
CA GLU A 32 -3.33 6.68 -18.20
C GLU A 32 -2.43 7.78 -18.78
N THR A 33 -2.39 8.94 -18.12
CA THR A 33 -1.56 10.09 -18.52
C THR A 33 -0.14 10.05 -17.95
N GLN A 34 0.30 8.92 -17.38
CA GLN A 34 1.65 8.70 -16.85
C GLN A 34 2.05 9.66 -15.70
N GLN A 35 1.06 10.18 -14.98
CA GLN A 35 1.26 11.03 -13.80
C GLN A 35 1.26 10.21 -12.49
N ALA A 36 0.77 8.97 -12.53
CA ALA A 36 0.73 8.05 -11.40
C ALA A 36 0.98 6.60 -11.85
N SER A 37 1.13 5.71 -10.88
CA SER A 37 1.23 4.26 -11.12
C SER A 37 0.26 3.51 -10.22
N LEU A 38 -0.37 2.47 -10.77
CA LEU A 38 -1.29 1.58 -10.04
C LEU A 38 -0.62 0.22 -9.84
N TYR A 39 -0.66 -0.27 -8.61
CA TYR A 39 -0.12 -1.58 -8.25
C TYR A 39 -1.20 -2.46 -7.62
N LYS A 40 -1.31 -3.71 -8.09
CA LYS A 40 -2.12 -4.73 -7.43
C LYS A 40 -1.31 -5.34 -6.30
N VAL A 41 -1.73 -5.10 -5.06
CA VAL A 41 -1.09 -5.70 -3.88
C VAL A 41 -1.86 -6.97 -3.50
N ILE A 42 -1.13 -8.05 -3.26
CA ILE A 42 -1.66 -9.27 -2.65
C ILE A 42 -1.24 -9.22 -1.18
N GLY A 43 -2.22 -9.17 -0.28
CA GLY A 43 -1.94 -9.18 1.16
C GLY A 43 -1.32 -10.51 1.60
N GLU A 44 -0.45 -10.45 2.60
CA GLU A 44 0.04 -11.62 3.31
C GLU A 44 -0.92 -12.02 4.45
N LEU A 45 -0.64 -13.17 5.08
CA LEU A 45 -1.33 -13.61 6.28
C LEU A 45 -0.52 -13.25 7.53
N PRO A 46 -1.16 -12.70 8.59
CA PRO A 46 -2.57 -12.35 8.69
C PRO A 46 -2.93 -11.05 7.95
N SER A 47 -4.09 -11.04 7.28
CA SER A 47 -4.59 -9.91 6.49
C SER A 47 -5.21 -8.82 7.38
N MET A 48 -4.42 -8.26 8.29
CA MET A 48 -4.80 -7.18 9.20
C MET A 48 -4.05 -5.88 8.83
N SER A 49 -4.68 -4.73 9.05
CA SER A 49 -4.15 -3.42 8.63
C SER A 49 -2.72 -3.17 9.12
N ARG A 50 -2.42 -3.31 10.42
CA ARG A 50 -1.07 -2.99 10.91
C ARG A 50 0.03 -3.94 10.40
N PRO A 51 -0.14 -5.27 10.44
CA PRO A 51 0.82 -6.17 9.80
C PRO A 51 1.07 -5.80 8.33
N MET A 52 0.01 -5.56 7.55
CA MET A 52 0.16 -5.27 6.12
C MET A 52 0.83 -3.92 5.85
N TYR A 53 0.56 -2.90 6.65
CA TYR A 53 1.21 -1.59 6.49
C TYR A 53 2.71 -1.69 6.75
N GLU A 54 3.11 -2.46 7.76
CA GLU A 54 4.52 -2.72 8.06
C GLU A 54 5.20 -3.44 6.89
N THR A 55 4.56 -4.48 6.34
CA THR A 55 5.04 -5.19 5.15
C THR A 55 5.23 -4.23 3.96
N VAL A 56 4.27 -3.35 3.70
CA VAL A 56 4.34 -2.38 2.59
C VAL A 56 5.50 -1.39 2.76
N HIS A 57 5.78 -0.93 3.98
CA HIS A 57 6.82 0.08 4.20
C HIS A 57 8.22 -0.51 4.34
N THR A 58 8.35 -1.74 4.85
CA THR A 58 9.65 -2.37 5.10
C THR A 58 10.06 -3.32 3.98
N GLY A 59 9.11 -3.84 3.20
CA GLY A 59 9.34 -4.92 2.24
C GLY A 59 9.61 -6.29 2.90
N LEU A 60 9.48 -6.39 4.23
CA LEU A 60 9.67 -7.63 4.97
C LEU A 60 8.33 -8.34 5.18
N PRO A 61 8.28 -9.67 5.09
CA PRO A 61 7.07 -10.42 5.38
C PRO A 61 6.75 -10.38 6.88
N VAL A 62 5.51 -10.73 7.22
CA VAL A 62 5.03 -10.67 8.62
C VAL A 62 5.89 -11.51 9.57
N SER A 63 6.42 -12.64 9.10
CA SER A 63 7.32 -13.52 9.84
C SER A 63 8.66 -12.89 10.24
N GLN A 64 9.09 -11.84 9.53
CA GLN A 64 10.38 -11.17 9.75
C GLN A 64 10.21 -9.86 10.52
N HIS A 65 9.27 -8.99 10.14
CA HIS A 65 9.05 -7.74 10.86
C HIS A 65 8.33 -7.92 12.21
N GLY A 66 7.59 -9.02 12.36
CA GLY A 66 7.00 -9.49 13.62
C GLY A 66 5.93 -8.61 14.28
N ILE A 67 5.42 -7.59 13.59
CA ILE A 67 4.08 -7.03 13.83
C ILE A 67 3.02 -8.04 13.35
N LEU A 68 2.61 -8.95 14.23
CA LEU A 68 1.71 -10.07 13.89
C LEU A 68 0.20 -9.74 14.04
N ALA A 69 -0.14 -8.64 14.72
CA ALA A 69 -1.53 -8.25 14.98
C ALA A 69 -1.69 -6.75 15.22
N ASN A 70 -2.92 -6.24 15.12
CA ASN A 70 -3.22 -4.80 15.24
C ASN A 70 -2.89 -4.18 16.61
N TYR A 71 -2.87 -4.96 17.68
CA TYR A 71 -2.56 -4.46 19.02
C TYR A 71 -1.07 -4.60 19.38
N ILE A 72 -0.25 -5.23 18.54
CA ILE A 72 1.18 -5.40 18.81
C ILE A 72 1.89 -4.05 18.62
N VAL A 73 2.62 -3.62 19.65
CA VAL A 73 3.47 -2.43 19.64
C VAL A 73 4.89 -2.88 19.95
N ARG A 74 5.85 -2.52 19.10
CA ARG A 74 7.28 -2.70 19.35
C ARG A 74 7.86 -1.32 19.71
N ARG A 75 8.65 -1.25 20.79
CA ARG A 75 9.39 -0.06 21.22
C ARG A 75 10.85 -0.19 20.81
#